data_AF-A0A526V2D5-F1
#
_entry.id   AF-A0A526V2D5-F1
#
_cell.length_a   1.000
_cell.length_b   1.000
_cell.length_c   1.000
_cell.angle_alpha   90.00
_cell.angle_beta   90.00
_cell.angle_gamma   90.00
#
_symmetry.space_group_name_H-M   'P 1'
#
loop_
_entity.id
_entity.type
_entity.pdbx_description
1 polymer ?
#
loop_
_entity_poly.entity_id
_entity_poly.type
_entity_poly.pdbx_seq_one_letter_code
_entity_poly.pdbx_strand_id
1 'polypeptide(L)' 'MELKDKTILITGSTDGVGRVVAQRLGAAGARV' A
#
# COMPACT_ATOMS: atom_id res chain seq x y z
N MET A 1 -12.64 -1.16 -4.13
CA MET A 1 -12.09 -2.53 -4.06
C MET A 1 -11.94 -2.88 -2.61
N GLU A 2 -12.41 -4.04 -2.18
CA GLU A 2 -12.15 -4.53 -0.82
C GLU A 2 -10.69 -4.99 -0.73
N LEU A 3 -9.89 -4.27 0.05
CA LEU A 3 -8.45 -4.51 0.21
C LEU A 3 -8.10 -5.26 1.51
N LYS A 4 -9.09 -5.48 2.37
CA LYS A 4 -8.93 -6.23 3.62
C LYS A 4 -8.33 -7.61 3.34
N ASP A 5 -7.30 -7.95 4.10
CA ASP A 5 -6.56 -9.23 4.04
C ASP A 5 -5.85 -9.51 2.70
N LYS A 6 -5.73 -8.51 1.81
CA LYS A 6 -4.90 -8.60 0.60
C LYS A 6 -3.46 -8.21 0.92
N THR A 7 -2.52 -8.86 0.23
CA THR A 7 -1.08 -8.55 0.34
C THR A 7 -0.60 -7.90 -0.95
N ILE A 8 0.13 -6.79 -0.85
CA ILE A 8 0.54 -5.98 -2.00
C ILE A 8 2.04 -5.69 -1.90
N LEU A 9 2.80 -6.01 -2.95
CA LEU A 9 4.21 -5.63 -3.06
C LEU A 9 4.33 -4.28 -3.78
N ILE A 10 5.00 -3.32 -3.15
CA ILE A 10 5.32 -2.02 -3.74
C ILE A 10 6.83 -1.87 -3.86
N THR A 11 7.33 -1.67 -5.07
CA THR A 11 8.72 -1.29 -5.32
C THR A 11 8.87 0.23 -5.27
N GLY A 12 10.05 0.73 -4.87
CA GLY A 12 10.29 2.17 -4.78
C GLY A 12 9.46 2.90 -3.70
N SER A 13 9.12 2.23 -2.60
CA SER A 13 8.24 2.74 -1.54
C SER A 13 8.91 3.70 -0.54
N THR A 14 10.22 3.92 -0.67
CA THR A 14 10.97 4.79 0.25
C THR A 14 10.49 6.25 0.22
N ASP A 15 10.11 6.77 -0.96
CA ASP A 15 9.63 8.16 -1.12
C ASP A 15 8.61 8.30 -2.28
N GLY A 16 8.18 9.54 -2.53
CA GLY A 16 7.37 9.96 -3.64
C GLY A 16 6.05 9.22 -3.70
N VAL A 17 5.70 8.81 -4.92
CA VAL A 17 4.45 8.10 -5.19
C VAL A 17 4.39 6.77 -4.44
N GLY A 18 5.49 6.02 -4.41
CA GLY A 18 5.54 4.71 -3.75
C GLY A 18 5.19 4.80 -2.26
N ARG A 19 5.72 5.82 -1.56
CA ARG A 19 5.40 6.09 -0.15
C ARG A 19 3.91 6.41 0.04
N VAL A 20 3.36 7.32 -0.75
CA VAL A 20 1.96 7.75 -0.63
C VAL A 20 0.99 6.60 -0.94
N VAL A 21 1.30 5.78 -1.95
CA VAL A 21 0.51 4.59 -2.30
C VAL A 21 0.55 3.56 -1.17
N ALA A 22 1.74 3.27 -0.61
CA ALA A 22 1.87 2.33 0.50
C ALA A 22 1.01 2.74 1.71
N GLN A 23 1.06 4.01 2.08
CA GLN A 23 0.26 4.56 3.18
C GLN A 23 -1.24 4.45 2.93
N ARG A 24 -1.70 4.82 1.73
CA ARG A 24 -3.13 4.78 1.38
C ARG A 24 -3.68 3.35 1.33
N LEU A 25 -2.91 2.42 0.76
CA LEU A 25 -3.32 1.02 0.67
C LEU A 25 -3.31 0.33 2.05
N GLY A 26 -2.32 0.62 2.90
CA GLY A 26 -2.32 0.16 4.28
C GLY A 26 -3.50 0.69 5.09
N ALA A 27 -3.83 1.98 4.95
CA ALA A 27 -5.01 2.58 5.58
C ALA A 27 -6.33 1.97 5.08
N ALA A 28 -6.35 1.44 3.85
CA ALA A 28 -7.50 0.72 3.29
C ALA A 28 -7.55 -0.78 3.70
N GLY A 29 -6.64 -1.25 4.57
CA GLY A 29 -6.66 -2.59 5.14
C GLY A 29 -5.82 -3.63 4.40
N ALA A 30 -4.99 -3.20 3.44
CA ALA A 30 -4.02 -4.08 2.81
C ALA A 30 -2.81 -4.33 3.72
N ARG A 31 -2.21 -5.52 3.62
CA ARG A 31 -0.84 -5.78 4.07
C ARG A 31 0.11 -5.39 2.95
N VAL A 32 0.74 -4.23 3.11
CA VAL A 32 1.69 -3.65 2.15
C VAL A 32 3.12 -3.94 2.58
#